data_AF-A0A940ATY8-F1
#
_entry.id   AF-A0A940ATY8-F1
#
_cell.length_a   1.000
_cell.length_b   1.000
_cell.length_c   1.000
_cell.angle_alpha   90.00
_cell.angle_beta   90.00
_cell.angle_gamma   90.00
#
_symmetry.space_group_name_H-M   'P 1'
#
loop_
_entity.id
_entity.type
_entity.pdbx_description
1 polymer ?
#
loop_
_entity_poly.entity_id
_entity_poly.type
_entity_poly.pdbx_seq_one_letter_code
_entity_poly.pdbx_strand_id
1 'polypeptide(L)'
;MKVVKRFFVVAMIGSVAVVGCSQDERDEIADRGENAWNALKGETTPGEKTPRVVKEQQRKERIRQNNTWTPENRAHHPVEYCQAQMEDLQRYSRELEARAHEKACAIAAVKRTLGDNETMVQNLKKFVAEAKAKYKECEASNSWPATLGGYTLSREKTQEKIIDAAQRLAEIQSGTASKKNQLVALEKTLKITQDEQKRIAKIREQVQNTINDLRIKKVIDGDNSIVASLNAIEDNMGTLGVNYDDPNIESIIQPDEKSTREELFKKIMSE
;
A
#
# COMPACT_ATOMS: atom_id res chain seq x y z
N MET A 1 55.16 30.08 -59.45
CA MET A 1 53.78 30.58 -59.57
C MET A 1 52.83 29.46 -59.17
N LYS A 2 52.29 29.49 -57.93
CA LYS A 2 51.15 28.68 -57.43
C LYS A 2 50.87 29.07 -55.98
N VAL A 3 50.27 30.24 -55.82
CA VAL A 3 49.46 30.61 -54.65
C VAL A 3 48.01 30.64 -55.16
N VAL A 4 47.04 30.49 -54.26
CA VAL A 4 45.58 30.44 -54.49
C VAL A 4 45.04 29.02 -54.62
N LYS A 5 44.75 28.40 -53.47
CA LYS A 5 43.65 27.44 -53.23
C LYS A 5 43.63 27.03 -51.74
N ARG A 6 43.41 27.98 -50.82
CA ARG A 6 43.23 27.67 -49.38
C ARG A 6 42.20 28.54 -48.62
N PHE A 7 41.34 29.31 -49.31
CA PHE A 7 40.45 30.25 -48.61
C PHE A 7 38.94 30.07 -48.83
N PHE A 8 38.46 28.93 -49.35
CA PHE A 8 37.02 28.77 -49.65
C PHE A 8 36.26 27.70 -48.86
N VAL A 9 36.82 27.10 -47.80
CA VAL A 9 36.10 26.06 -47.02
C VAL A 9 35.67 26.54 -45.61
N VAL A 10 35.99 27.77 -45.21
CA VAL A 10 35.69 28.26 -43.85
C VAL A 10 34.29 28.91 -43.72
N ALA A 11 33.50 29.01 -44.79
CA ALA A 11 32.27 29.83 -44.80
C ALA A 11 30.94 29.06 -44.82
N MET A 12 30.89 27.76 -44.50
CA MET A 12 29.62 27.01 -44.62
C MET A 12 29.33 26.01 -43.49
N ILE A 13 29.61 26.36 -42.23
CA ILE A 13 29.06 25.65 -41.04
C ILE A 13 28.43 26.63 -40.02
N GLY A 14 28.45 27.94 -40.29
CA GLY A 14 27.99 28.97 -39.34
C GLY A 14 26.59 29.53 -39.60
N SER A 15 25.64 28.77 -40.17
CA SER A 15 24.35 29.36 -40.57
C SER A 15 23.15 28.41 -40.53
N VAL A 16 23.02 27.59 -39.48
CA VAL A 16 21.70 27.06 -39.11
C VAL A 16 21.56 27.13 -37.60
N ALA A 17 20.89 28.16 -37.12
CA ALA A 17 19.98 28.14 -35.96
C ALA A 17 19.87 29.54 -35.33
N VAL A 18 18.94 30.36 -35.82
CA VAL A 18 18.28 31.33 -34.94
C VAL A 18 16.82 31.41 -35.37
N VAL A 19 15.98 30.61 -34.72
CA VAL A 19 14.61 30.89 -34.23
C VAL A 19 13.92 29.53 -34.04
N GLY A 20 13.78 29.08 -32.78
CA GLY A 20 12.84 28.00 -32.41
C GLY A 20 13.37 26.81 -31.60
N CYS A 21 14.67 26.50 -31.64
CA CYS A 21 15.19 25.29 -30.97
C CYS A 21 15.60 25.55 -29.50
N SER A 22 15.14 24.68 -28.59
CA SER A 22 15.47 24.69 -27.16
C SER A 22 16.97 24.50 -26.92
N GLN A 23 17.48 24.95 -25.77
CA GLN A 23 18.91 24.80 -25.42
C GLN A 23 19.38 23.33 -25.50
N ASP A 24 18.50 22.38 -25.18
CA ASP A 24 18.79 20.94 -25.24
C ASP A 24 19.05 20.45 -26.68
N GLU A 25 18.33 20.96 -27.67
CA GLU A 25 18.58 20.60 -29.08
C GLU A 25 19.90 21.18 -29.59
N ARG A 26 20.30 22.35 -29.08
CA ARG A 26 21.59 22.97 -29.41
C ARG A 26 22.75 22.18 -28.83
N ASP A 27 22.60 21.71 -27.59
CA ASP A 27 23.59 20.88 -26.92
C ASP A 27 23.70 19.50 -27.59
N GLU A 28 22.59 18.90 -28.03
CA GLU A 28 22.61 17.62 -28.75
C GLU A 28 23.23 17.74 -30.16
N ILE A 29 23.00 18.86 -30.86
CA ILE A 29 23.65 19.15 -32.16
C ILE A 29 25.14 19.43 -31.96
N ALA A 30 25.53 20.14 -30.91
CA ALA A 30 26.92 20.37 -30.55
C ALA A 30 27.65 19.06 -30.22
N ASP A 31 27.03 18.18 -29.43
CA ASP A 31 27.58 16.86 -29.08
C ASP A 31 27.72 15.94 -30.31
N ARG A 32 26.76 15.98 -31.25
CA ARG A 32 26.86 15.23 -32.52
C ARG A 32 27.95 15.80 -33.42
N GLY A 33 28.06 17.12 -33.51
CA GLY A 33 29.12 17.81 -34.25
C GLY A 33 30.51 17.51 -33.70
N GLU A 34 30.66 17.50 -32.38
CA GLU A 34 31.92 17.21 -31.70
C GLU A 34 32.30 15.72 -31.84
N ASN A 35 31.35 14.79 -31.75
CA ASN A 35 31.62 13.37 -31.97
C ASN A 35 31.97 13.07 -33.45
N ALA A 36 31.31 13.74 -34.41
CA ALA A 36 31.65 13.62 -35.83
C ALA A 36 33.03 14.22 -36.14
N TRP A 37 33.37 15.35 -35.51
CA TRP A 37 34.67 16.01 -35.63
C TRP A 37 35.80 15.18 -35.03
N ASN A 38 35.59 14.58 -33.85
CA ASN A 38 36.56 13.72 -33.19
C ASN A 38 36.75 12.38 -33.92
N ALA A 39 35.69 11.83 -34.53
CA ALA A 39 35.79 10.67 -35.41
C ALA A 39 36.61 10.97 -36.69
N LEU A 40 36.55 12.20 -37.20
CA LEU A 40 37.30 12.64 -38.38
C LEU A 40 38.80 12.87 -38.09
N LYS A 41 39.14 13.24 -36.84
CA LYS A 41 40.52 13.52 -36.40
C LYS A 41 41.29 12.30 -35.90
N GLY A 42 40.63 11.17 -35.67
CA GLY A 42 41.28 9.95 -35.15
C GLY A 42 41.84 10.08 -33.73
N GLU A 43 41.49 11.15 -33.00
CA GLU A 43 41.93 11.38 -31.62
C GLU A 43 40.98 10.68 -30.65
N THR A 44 41.28 9.43 -30.31
CA THR A 44 40.71 8.75 -29.13
C THR A 44 41.46 9.20 -27.88
N THR A 45 41.24 10.43 -27.42
CA THR A 45 41.75 10.90 -26.13
C THR A 45 40.64 10.70 -25.08
N PRO A 46 40.88 9.93 -23.99
CA PRO A 46 39.90 9.72 -22.93
C PRO A 46 39.87 10.93 -22.00
N GLY A 47 39.31 12.05 -22.49
CA GLY A 47 38.86 13.11 -21.59
C GLY A 47 37.72 12.56 -20.74
N GLU A 48 37.72 12.87 -19.43
CA GLU A 48 36.76 12.44 -18.40
C GLU A 48 35.29 12.65 -18.80
N LYS A 49 34.79 11.84 -19.73
CA LYS A 49 33.37 11.76 -20.02
C LYS A 49 32.80 10.94 -18.87
N THR A 50 32.07 11.63 -18.00
CA THR A 50 31.19 11.00 -17.01
C THR A 50 30.52 9.79 -17.68
N PRO A 51 30.62 8.59 -17.08
CA PRO A 51 30.11 7.37 -17.70
C PRO A 51 28.67 7.59 -18.16
N ARG A 52 28.29 7.06 -19.32
CA ARG A 52 26.96 7.28 -19.91
C ARG A 52 25.82 7.01 -18.91
N VAL A 53 26.01 6.00 -18.07
CA VAL A 53 25.13 5.64 -16.94
C VAL A 53 25.00 6.76 -15.90
N VAL A 54 26.11 7.43 -15.56
CA VAL A 54 26.13 8.56 -14.62
C VAL A 54 25.49 9.81 -15.23
N LYS A 55 25.71 10.08 -16.52
CA LYS A 55 25.02 11.17 -17.22
C LYS A 55 23.51 10.95 -17.31
N GLU A 56 23.08 9.73 -17.60
CA GLU A 56 21.66 9.36 -17.62
C GLU A 56 21.03 9.46 -16.22
N GLN A 57 21.74 9.01 -15.16
CA GLN A 57 21.26 9.17 -13.79
C GLN A 57 21.20 10.64 -13.35
N GLN A 58 22.18 11.45 -13.72
CA GLN A 58 22.18 12.89 -13.45
C GLN A 58 21.07 13.61 -14.23
N ARG A 59 20.77 13.20 -15.47
CA ARG A 59 19.64 13.71 -16.25
C ARG A 59 18.30 13.32 -15.60
N LYS A 60 18.15 12.06 -15.17
CA LYS A 60 16.96 11.60 -14.44
C LYS A 60 16.76 12.35 -13.13
N GLU A 61 17.82 12.54 -12.35
CA GLU A 61 17.75 13.27 -11.08
C GLU A 61 17.45 14.75 -11.29
N ARG A 62 17.97 15.38 -12.36
CA ARG A 62 17.64 16.77 -12.72
C ARG A 62 16.18 16.93 -13.14
N ILE A 63 15.64 16.00 -13.92
CA ILE A 63 14.22 15.95 -14.31
C ILE A 63 13.34 15.70 -13.08
N ARG A 64 13.73 14.80 -12.18
CA ARG A 64 13.03 14.51 -10.91
C ARG A 64 12.98 15.71 -9.97
N GLN A 65 14.06 16.49 -9.89
CA GLN A 65 14.15 17.69 -9.03
C GLN A 65 13.43 18.91 -9.62
N ASN A 66 13.36 19.04 -10.96
CA ASN A 66 12.75 20.20 -11.61
C ASN A 66 11.25 20.04 -11.96
N ASN A 67 10.71 18.82 -12.02
CA ASN A 67 9.37 18.63 -12.55
C ASN A 67 8.33 18.34 -11.47
N THR A 68 7.49 19.34 -11.20
CA THR A 68 6.06 19.03 -11.14
C THR A 68 5.69 18.49 -12.53
N TRP A 69 5.07 17.31 -12.62
CA TRP A 69 4.70 16.68 -13.89
C TRP A 69 3.56 17.46 -14.55
N THR A 70 3.88 18.59 -15.17
CA THR A 70 2.93 19.36 -15.99
C THR A 70 2.69 18.65 -17.34
N PRO A 71 1.56 18.90 -18.02
CA PRO A 71 1.27 18.32 -19.33
C PRO A 71 2.42 18.48 -20.34
N GLU A 72 3.07 19.63 -20.35
CA GLU A 72 4.19 19.97 -21.24
C GLU A 72 5.43 19.13 -20.93
N ASN A 73 5.78 19.00 -19.65
CA ASN A 73 6.93 18.19 -19.20
C ASN A 73 6.72 16.69 -19.47
N ARG A 74 5.49 16.21 -19.41
CA ARG A 74 5.14 14.81 -19.75
C ARG A 74 5.34 14.54 -21.24
N ALA A 75 5.00 15.49 -22.10
CA ALA A 75 5.20 15.36 -23.54
C ALA A 75 6.70 15.36 -23.91
N HIS A 76 7.51 16.20 -23.24
CA HIS A 76 8.96 16.27 -23.49
C HIS A 76 9.76 15.10 -22.91
N HIS A 77 9.28 14.50 -21.82
CA HIS A 77 9.96 13.39 -21.12
C HIS A 77 9.02 12.21 -20.82
N PRO A 78 8.43 11.57 -21.86
CA PRO A 78 7.36 10.60 -21.67
C PRO A 78 7.83 9.29 -21.04
N VAL A 79 9.08 8.88 -21.30
CA VAL A 79 9.67 7.65 -20.73
C VAL A 79 10.01 7.84 -19.26
N GLU A 80 10.59 8.99 -18.90
CA GLU A 80 10.92 9.35 -17.52
C GLU A 80 9.66 9.54 -16.68
N TYR A 81 8.60 10.13 -17.23
CA TYR A 81 7.29 10.20 -16.59
C TYR A 81 6.73 8.81 -16.28
N CYS A 82 6.69 7.91 -17.27
CA CYS A 82 6.18 6.55 -17.05
C CYS A 82 7.03 5.78 -16.03
N GLN A 83 8.35 5.98 -16.00
CA GLN A 83 9.22 5.41 -14.95
C GLN A 83 8.88 5.93 -13.56
N ALA A 84 8.62 7.23 -13.41
CA ALA A 84 8.17 7.81 -12.14
C ALA A 84 6.80 7.24 -11.71
N GLN A 85 5.85 7.08 -12.64
CA GLN A 85 4.56 6.44 -12.33
C GLN A 85 4.72 4.98 -11.90
N MET A 86 5.68 4.24 -12.47
CA MET A 86 6.02 2.87 -12.02
C MET A 86 6.56 2.84 -10.60
N GLU A 87 7.40 3.82 -10.23
CA GLU A 87 7.93 3.95 -8.87
C GLU A 87 6.82 4.29 -7.85
N ASP A 88 5.90 5.19 -8.22
CA ASP A 88 4.73 5.54 -7.40
C ASP A 88 3.79 4.34 -7.21
N LEU A 89 3.50 3.59 -8.28
CA LEU A 89 2.74 2.33 -8.21
C LEU A 89 3.43 1.30 -7.32
N GLN A 90 4.75 1.20 -7.38
CA GLN A 90 5.51 0.29 -6.52
C GLN A 90 5.47 0.71 -5.05
N ARG A 91 5.56 2.01 -4.76
CA ARG A 91 5.40 2.55 -3.40
C ARG A 91 4.00 2.22 -2.87
N TYR A 92 2.96 2.51 -3.64
CA TYR A 92 1.58 2.25 -3.27
C TYR A 92 1.29 0.74 -3.09
N SER A 93 1.86 -0.11 -3.93
CA SER A 93 1.79 -1.58 -3.76
C SER A 93 2.35 -2.03 -2.41
N ARG A 94 3.51 -1.50 -1.99
CA ARG A 94 4.12 -1.83 -0.69
C ARG A 94 3.25 -1.38 0.48
N GLU A 95 2.62 -0.21 0.37
CA GLU A 95 1.68 0.28 1.38
C GLU A 95 0.46 -0.65 1.51
N LEU A 96 -0.11 -1.10 0.39
CA LEU A 96 -1.22 -2.06 0.42
C LEU A 96 -0.79 -3.43 0.96
N GLU A 97 0.42 -3.90 0.66
CA GLU A 97 0.98 -5.14 1.25
C GLU A 97 1.10 -5.04 2.77
N ALA A 98 1.60 -3.91 3.28
CA ALA A 98 1.68 -3.66 4.72
C ALA A 98 0.29 -3.67 5.37
N ARG A 99 -0.69 -2.96 4.78
CA ARG A 99 -2.08 -2.96 5.27
C ARG A 99 -2.73 -4.35 5.20
N ALA A 100 -2.47 -5.11 4.14
CA ALA A 100 -2.99 -6.47 4.01
C ALA A 100 -2.42 -7.40 5.09
N HIS A 101 -1.13 -7.30 5.38
CA HIS A 101 -0.48 -8.04 6.45
C HIS A 101 -1.05 -7.68 7.83
N GLU A 102 -1.22 -6.38 8.12
CA GLU A 102 -1.83 -5.91 9.37
C GLU A 102 -3.25 -6.47 9.55
N LYS A 103 -4.09 -6.39 8.51
CA LYS A 103 -5.45 -6.97 8.51
C LYS A 103 -5.43 -8.49 8.71
N ALA A 104 -4.48 -9.21 8.09
CA ALA A 104 -4.33 -10.65 8.29
C ALA A 104 -3.94 -11.01 9.74
N CYS A 105 -3.04 -10.24 10.36
CA CYS A 105 -2.69 -10.39 11.78
C CYS A 105 -3.90 -10.14 12.69
N ALA A 106 -4.69 -9.09 12.43
CA ALA A 106 -5.91 -8.80 13.17
C ALA A 106 -6.95 -9.92 13.05
N ILE A 107 -7.16 -10.48 11.85
CA ILE A 107 -8.03 -11.65 11.62
C ILE A 107 -7.56 -12.84 12.45
N ALA A 108 -6.26 -13.13 12.43
CA ALA A 108 -5.71 -14.25 13.21
C ALA A 108 -5.90 -14.04 14.72
N ALA A 109 -5.72 -12.83 15.23
CA ALA A 109 -5.98 -12.50 16.63
C ALA A 109 -7.46 -12.70 17.01
N VAL A 110 -8.39 -12.18 16.21
CA VAL A 110 -9.84 -12.35 16.45
C VAL A 110 -10.24 -13.83 16.39
N LYS A 111 -9.70 -14.61 15.44
CA LYS A 111 -9.96 -16.06 15.34
C LYS A 111 -9.48 -16.83 16.58
N ARG A 112 -8.31 -16.46 17.14
CA ARG A 112 -7.83 -17.05 18.40
C ARG A 112 -8.78 -16.74 19.56
N THR A 113 -9.15 -15.47 19.73
CA THR A 113 -10.10 -15.06 20.78
C THR A 113 -11.46 -15.75 20.64
N LEU A 114 -11.95 -15.94 19.41
CA LEU A 114 -13.18 -16.70 19.17
C LEU A 114 -13.04 -18.17 19.59
N GLY A 115 -11.92 -18.82 19.28
CA GLY A 115 -11.64 -20.19 19.73
C GLY A 115 -11.53 -20.32 21.26
N ASP A 116 -10.89 -19.36 21.92
CA ASP A 116 -10.80 -19.29 23.38
C ASP A 116 -12.20 -19.11 24.00
N ASN A 117 -13.00 -18.18 23.45
CA ASN A 117 -14.37 -17.95 23.90
C ASN A 117 -15.25 -19.18 23.72
N GLU A 118 -15.15 -19.89 22.59
CA GLU A 118 -15.90 -21.12 22.34
C GLU A 118 -15.55 -22.20 23.36
N THR A 119 -14.26 -22.36 23.66
CA THR A 119 -13.77 -23.29 24.68
C THR A 119 -14.29 -22.91 26.07
N MET A 120 -14.23 -21.62 26.44
CA MET A 120 -14.77 -21.13 27.70
C MET A 120 -16.28 -21.34 27.81
N VAL A 121 -17.03 -21.11 26.74
CA VAL A 121 -18.48 -21.35 26.70
C VAL A 121 -18.79 -22.83 26.90
N GLN A 122 -18.05 -23.74 26.26
CA GLN A 122 -18.24 -25.18 26.46
C GLN A 122 -17.95 -25.59 27.91
N ASN A 123 -16.84 -25.11 28.48
CA ASN A 123 -16.44 -25.40 29.86
C ASN A 123 -17.46 -24.85 30.87
N LEU A 124 -17.91 -23.61 30.70
CA LEU A 124 -18.91 -22.99 31.57
C LEU A 124 -20.28 -23.66 31.44
N LYS A 125 -20.70 -24.04 30.23
CA LYS A 125 -21.94 -24.80 30.03
C LYS A 125 -21.91 -26.13 30.79
N LYS A 126 -20.79 -26.86 30.67
CA LYS A 126 -20.58 -28.12 31.37
C LYS A 126 -20.60 -27.92 32.89
N PHE A 127 -19.84 -26.94 33.38
CA PHE A 127 -19.80 -26.59 34.80
C PHE A 127 -21.19 -26.22 35.35
N VAL A 128 -21.95 -25.36 34.67
CA VAL A 128 -23.30 -24.97 35.10
C VAL A 128 -24.25 -26.17 35.11
N ALA A 129 -24.17 -27.06 34.13
CA ALA A 129 -24.98 -28.28 34.10
C ALA A 129 -24.65 -29.23 35.26
N GLU A 130 -23.37 -29.49 35.50
CA GLU A 130 -22.89 -30.32 36.60
C GLU A 130 -23.25 -29.72 37.96
N ALA A 131 -23.05 -28.41 38.14
CA ALA A 131 -23.39 -27.71 39.37
C ALA A 131 -24.89 -27.71 39.66
N LYS A 132 -25.73 -27.51 38.64
CA LYS A 132 -27.20 -27.61 38.77
C LYS A 132 -27.64 -29.03 39.14
N ALA A 133 -27.05 -30.04 38.53
CA ALA A 133 -27.35 -31.44 38.85
C ALA A 133 -26.97 -31.74 40.31
N LYS A 134 -25.78 -31.32 40.74
CA LYS A 134 -25.29 -31.57 42.10
C LYS A 134 -26.08 -30.81 43.16
N TYR A 135 -26.49 -29.57 42.87
CA TYR A 135 -27.37 -28.80 43.75
C TYR A 135 -28.69 -29.53 43.99
N LYS A 136 -29.35 -30.01 42.93
CA LYS A 136 -30.62 -30.75 43.03
C LYS A 136 -30.47 -32.07 43.78
N GLU A 137 -29.37 -32.79 43.57
CA GLU A 137 -29.07 -34.03 44.30
C GLU A 137 -28.96 -33.74 45.81
N CYS A 138 -28.11 -32.79 46.21
CA CYS A 138 -27.92 -32.42 47.62
C CYS A 138 -29.17 -31.82 48.27
N GLU A 139 -30.01 -31.12 47.50
CA GLU A 139 -31.29 -30.60 47.98
C GLU A 139 -32.32 -31.71 48.23
N ALA A 140 -32.38 -32.73 47.37
CA ALA A 140 -33.27 -33.88 47.54
C ALA A 140 -32.84 -34.81 48.68
N SER A 141 -31.54 -35.01 48.88
CA SER A 141 -30.97 -35.85 49.94
C SER A 141 -30.68 -35.10 51.24
N ASN A 142 -30.86 -33.78 51.26
CA ASN A 142 -30.46 -32.88 52.35
C ASN A 142 -29.00 -33.06 52.79
N SER A 143 -28.11 -33.46 51.86
CA SER A 143 -26.73 -33.87 52.13
C SER A 143 -25.73 -32.77 51.75
N TRP A 144 -25.75 -31.67 52.50
CA TRP A 144 -24.76 -30.59 52.42
C TRP A 144 -23.60 -30.84 53.39
N PRO A 145 -22.36 -30.38 53.09
CA PRO A 145 -21.93 -29.61 51.92
C PRO A 145 -21.78 -30.45 50.63
N ALA A 146 -21.91 -29.80 49.48
CA ALA A 146 -21.74 -30.43 48.17
C ALA A 146 -20.29 -30.35 47.70
N THR A 147 -19.76 -31.42 47.11
CA THR A 147 -18.44 -31.39 46.46
C THR A 147 -18.58 -31.06 44.97
N LEU A 148 -18.01 -29.94 44.55
CA LEU A 148 -18.01 -29.45 43.17
C LEU A 148 -16.58 -29.12 42.73
N GLY A 149 -16.07 -29.77 41.68
CA GLY A 149 -14.73 -29.50 41.15
C GLY A 149 -13.59 -29.66 42.16
N GLY A 150 -13.75 -30.56 43.15
CA GLY A 150 -12.78 -30.79 44.23
C GLY A 150 -12.94 -29.88 45.46
N TYR A 151 -13.89 -28.95 45.46
CA TYR A 151 -14.17 -28.07 46.59
C TYR A 151 -15.47 -28.45 47.29
N THR A 152 -15.48 -28.39 48.63
CA THR A 152 -16.69 -28.53 49.44
C THR A 152 -17.37 -27.18 49.60
N LEU A 153 -18.60 -27.06 49.12
CA LEU A 153 -19.37 -25.81 49.09
C LEU A 153 -20.66 -25.94 49.91
N SER A 154 -21.01 -24.87 50.63
CA SER A 154 -22.34 -24.74 51.24
C SER A 154 -23.40 -24.49 50.17
N ARG A 155 -24.68 -24.64 50.53
CA ARG A 155 -25.81 -24.40 49.63
C ARG A 155 -25.75 -23.02 48.99
N GLU A 156 -25.53 -21.98 49.80
CA GLU A 156 -25.48 -20.59 49.35
C GLU A 156 -24.32 -20.38 48.39
N LYS A 157 -23.14 -20.92 48.70
CA LYS A 157 -21.96 -20.81 47.85
C LYS A 157 -22.11 -21.56 46.53
N THR A 158 -22.76 -22.73 46.53
CA THR A 158 -23.06 -23.44 45.29
C THR A 158 -24.02 -22.63 44.41
N GLN A 159 -25.05 -22.01 45.00
CA GLN A 159 -25.98 -21.15 44.28
C GLN A 159 -25.28 -19.92 43.69
N GLU A 160 -24.44 -19.23 44.47
CA GLU A 160 -23.63 -18.09 44.01
C GLU A 160 -22.76 -18.50 42.80
N LYS A 161 -22.05 -19.63 42.90
CA LYS A 161 -21.21 -20.12 41.79
C LYS A 161 -21.99 -20.47 40.52
N ILE A 162 -23.22 -20.97 40.65
CA ILE A 162 -24.09 -21.23 39.49
C ILE A 162 -24.49 -19.91 38.82
N ILE A 163 -24.83 -18.89 39.61
CA ILE A 163 -25.23 -17.57 39.12
C ILE A 163 -24.03 -16.89 38.43
N ASP A 164 -22.88 -16.83 39.09
CA ASP A 164 -21.64 -16.25 38.55
C ASP A 164 -21.26 -16.89 37.21
N ALA A 165 -21.28 -18.22 37.14
CA ALA A 165 -20.93 -18.94 35.93
C ALA A 165 -21.96 -18.72 34.80
N ALA A 166 -23.24 -18.58 35.13
CA ALA A 166 -24.29 -18.29 34.16
C ALA A 166 -24.20 -16.85 33.63
N GLN A 167 -23.90 -15.87 34.50
CA GLN A 167 -23.68 -14.48 34.10
C GLN A 167 -22.47 -14.36 33.18
N ARG A 168 -21.34 -14.95 33.58
CA ARG A 168 -20.11 -14.97 32.77
C ARG A 168 -20.29 -15.66 31.42
N LEU A 169 -21.11 -16.72 31.37
CA LEU A 169 -21.47 -17.39 30.12
C LEU A 169 -22.24 -16.46 29.18
N ALA A 170 -23.21 -15.70 29.69
CA ALA A 170 -23.98 -14.74 28.90
C ALA A 170 -23.09 -13.59 28.37
N GLU A 171 -22.18 -13.08 29.20
CA GLU A 171 -21.20 -12.05 28.81
C GLU A 171 -20.30 -12.52 27.67
N ILE A 172 -19.71 -13.73 27.79
CA ILE A 172 -18.83 -14.28 26.76
C ILE A 172 -19.60 -14.54 25.46
N GLN A 173 -20.85 -15.01 25.54
CA GLN A 173 -21.70 -15.22 24.37
C GLN A 173 -22.02 -13.90 23.64
N SER A 174 -22.35 -12.84 24.39
CA SER A 174 -22.56 -11.50 23.84
C SER A 174 -21.30 -10.95 23.18
N GLY A 175 -20.15 -11.04 23.86
CA GLY A 175 -18.86 -10.64 23.31
C GLY A 175 -18.46 -11.41 22.05
N THR A 176 -18.81 -12.69 21.97
CA THR A 176 -18.56 -13.55 20.79
C THR A 176 -19.33 -13.06 19.57
N ALA A 177 -20.56 -12.58 19.71
CA ALA A 177 -21.33 -12.02 18.60
C ALA A 177 -20.66 -10.75 18.03
N SER A 178 -20.20 -9.86 18.91
CA SER A 178 -19.43 -8.67 18.51
C SER A 178 -18.15 -9.04 17.75
N LYS A 179 -17.37 -10.01 18.26
CA LYS A 179 -16.14 -10.49 17.62
C LYS A 179 -16.39 -11.15 16.26
N LYS A 180 -17.52 -11.84 16.07
CA LYS A 180 -17.91 -12.37 14.76
C LYS A 180 -18.19 -11.26 13.74
N ASN A 181 -18.88 -10.20 14.15
CA ASN A 181 -19.09 -9.03 13.28
C ASN A 181 -17.77 -8.34 12.93
N GLN A 182 -16.88 -8.19 13.91
CA GLN A 182 -15.52 -7.66 13.70
C GLN A 182 -14.74 -8.49 12.67
N LEU A 183 -14.81 -9.82 12.76
CA LEU A 183 -14.16 -10.72 11.83
C LEU A 183 -14.66 -10.53 10.38
N VAL A 184 -15.98 -10.47 10.19
CA VAL A 184 -16.58 -10.26 8.85
C VAL A 184 -16.15 -8.92 8.25
N ALA A 185 -16.10 -7.86 9.06
CA ALA A 185 -15.64 -6.55 8.62
C ALA A 185 -14.16 -6.58 8.17
N LEU A 186 -13.28 -7.22 8.94
CA LEU A 186 -11.86 -7.37 8.60
C LEU A 186 -11.64 -8.21 7.33
N GLU A 187 -12.39 -9.30 7.17
CA GLU A 187 -12.31 -10.15 5.97
C GLU A 187 -12.79 -9.38 4.71
N LYS A 188 -13.83 -8.56 4.83
CA LYS A 188 -14.29 -7.68 3.75
C LYS A 188 -13.23 -6.65 3.36
N THR A 189 -12.62 -5.98 4.33
CA THR A 189 -11.60 -4.95 4.05
C THR A 189 -10.31 -5.54 3.50
N LEU A 190 -9.91 -6.75 3.94
CA LEU A 190 -8.78 -7.47 3.35
C LEU A 190 -9.03 -7.79 1.88
N LYS A 191 -10.24 -8.25 1.54
CA LYS A 191 -10.61 -8.54 0.14
C LYS A 191 -10.51 -7.29 -0.74
N ILE A 192 -10.99 -6.15 -0.26
CA ILE A 192 -10.87 -4.86 -0.98
C ILE A 192 -9.39 -4.52 -1.23
N THR A 193 -8.53 -4.64 -0.21
CA THR A 193 -7.09 -4.41 -0.35
C THR A 193 -6.44 -5.35 -1.38
N GLN A 194 -6.84 -6.62 -1.40
CA GLN A 194 -6.34 -7.60 -2.39
C GLN A 194 -6.82 -7.30 -3.81
N ASP A 195 -8.07 -6.85 -3.98
CA ASP A 195 -8.59 -6.48 -5.30
C ASP A 195 -7.91 -5.21 -5.83
N GLU A 196 -7.57 -4.26 -4.95
CA GLU A 196 -6.78 -3.09 -5.31
C GLU A 196 -5.33 -3.46 -5.69
N GLN A 197 -4.70 -4.42 -5.01
CA GLN A 197 -3.40 -4.94 -5.43
C GLN A 197 -3.43 -5.55 -6.85
N LYS A 198 -4.49 -6.31 -7.19
CA LYS A 198 -4.68 -6.82 -8.55
C LYS A 198 -4.86 -5.69 -9.56
N ARG A 199 -5.54 -4.61 -9.18
CA ARG A 199 -5.69 -3.41 -10.01
C ARG A 199 -4.34 -2.74 -10.28
N ILE A 200 -3.52 -2.54 -9.25
CA ILE A 200 -2.16 -2.00 -9.39
C ILE A 200 -1.32 -2.87 -10.33
N ALA A 201 -1.39 -4.20 -10.21
CA ALA A 201 -0.65 -5.10 -11.08
C ALA A 201 -1.01 -4.89 -12.56
N LYS A 202 -2.30 -4.72 -12.88
CA LYS A 202 -2.77 -4.42 -14.24
C LYS A 202 -2.29 -3.05 -14.73
N ILE A 203 -2.38 -2.02 -13.89
CA ILE A 203 -1.92 -0.67 -14.25
C ILE A 203 -0.40 -0.69 -14.50
N ARG A 204 0.36 -1.40 -13.66
CA ARG A 204 1.81 -1.58 -13.85
C ARG A 204 2.14 -2.24 -15.18
N GLU A 205 1.39 -3.27 -15.58
CA GLU A 205 1.53 -3.91 -16.89
C GLU A 205 1.23 -2.93 -18.03
N GLN A 206 0.15 -2.13 -17.92
CA GLN A 206 -0.20 -1.11 -18.91
C GLN A 206 0.87 -0.02 -19.05
N VAL A 207 1.41 0.48 -17.94
CA VAL A 207 2.50 1.47 -17.94
C VAL A 207 3.78 0.85 -18.53
N GLN A 208 4.09 -0.40 -18.20
CA GLN A 208 5.26 -1.09 -18.76
C GLN A 208 5.13 -1.31 -20.27
N ASN A 209 3.95 -1.70 -20.76
CA ASN A 209 3.65 -1.82 -22.18
C ASN A 209 3.78 -0.45 -22.87
N THR A 210 3.30 0.62 -22.24
CA THR A 210 3.47 1.98 -22.77
C THR A 210 4.93 2.39 -22.83
N ILE A 211 5.75 2.07 -21.82
CA ILE A 211 7.21 2.32 -21.87
C ILE A 211 7.85 1.58 -23.06
N ASN A 212 7.46 0.33 -23.29
CA ASN A 212 7.98 -0.47 -24.41
C ASN A 212 7.53 0.15 -25.75
N ASP A 213 6.27 0.52 -25.87
CA ASP A 213 5.70 1.18 -27.05
C ASP A 213 6.36 2.53 -27.31
N LEU A 214 6.62 3.35 -26.29
CA LEU A 214 7.32 4.62 -26.44
C LEU A 214 8.75 4.44 -26.93
N ARG A 215 9.44 3.39 -26.46
CA ARG A 215 10.79 3.04 -26.93
C ARG A 215 10.79 2.56 -28.38
N ILE A 216 9.75 1.84 -28.81
CA ILE A 216 9.60 1.33 -30.17
C ILE A 216 9.09 2.42 -31.13
N LYS A 217 8.08 3.20 -30.74
CA LYS A 217 7.47 4.26 -31.57
C LYS A 217 8.34 5.47 -31.76
N LYS A 218 9.25 5.79 -30.82
CA LYS A 218 10.35 6.74 -31.06
C LYS A 218 11.21 6.38 -32.29
N VAL A 219 11.11 5.13 -32.77
CA VAL A 219 11.78 4.64 -33.99
C VAL A 219 10.88 4.71 -35.24
N ILE A 220 9.54 4.83 -35.13
CA ILE A 220 8.62 4.54 -36.26
C ILE A 220 7.53 5.61 -36.49
N ASP A 221 6.80 6.12 -35.47
CA ASP A 221 5.60 6.96 -35.68
C ASP A 221 5.55 8.16 -34.72
N GLY A 222 5.33 9.38 -35.24
CA GLY A 222 5.45 10.66 -34.53
C GLY A 222 4.47 10.95 -33.37
N ASP A 223 4.63 12.14 -32.78
CA ASP A 223 4.20 12.57 -31.43
C ASP A 223 2.73 12.40 -31.03
N ASN A 224 1.78 12.34 -31.97
CA ASN A 224 0.34 12.33 -31.65
C ASN A 224 -0.16 11.05 -30.94
N SER A 225 0.44 9.88 -31.20
CA SER A 225 0.01 8.64 -30.52
C SER A 225 0.56 8.50 -29.10
N ILE A 226 1.64 9.25 -28.79
CA ILE A 226 2.30 9.26 -27.48
C ILE A 226 1.40 9.95 -26.44
N VAL A 227 0.80 11.09 -26.81
CA VAL A 227 -0.07 11.87 -25.93
C VAL A 227 -1.32 11.08 -25.50
N ALA A 228 -1.94 10.33 -26.41
CA ALA A 228 -3.10 9.50 -26.08
C ALA A 228 -2.77 8.40 -25.05
N SER A 229 -1.61 7.76 -25.17
CA SER A 229 -1.15 6.75 -24.21
C SER A 229 -0.81 7.36 -22.85
N LEU A 230 -0.25 8.58 -22.82
CA LEU A 230 0.04 9.29 -21.58
C LEU A 230 -1.24 9.70 -20.83
N ASN A 231 -2.25 10.21 -21.55
CA ASN A 231 -3.54 10.59 -20.95
C ASN A 231 -4.26 9.36 -20.37
N ALA A 232 -4.21 8.21 -21.04
CA ALA A 232 -4.78 6.97 -20.51
C ALA A 232 -4.06 6.49 -19.23
N ILE A 233 -2.76 6.74 -19.09
CA ILE A 233 -2.03 6.47 -17.84
C ILE A 233 -2.50 7.44 -16.74
N GLU A 234 -2.62 8.72 -17.05
CA GLU A 234 -3.11 9.73 -16.10
C GLU A 234 -4.50 9.42 -15.58
N ASP A 235 -5.45 9.05 -16.45
CA ASP A 235 -6.79 8.65 -16.05
C ASP A 235 -6.77 7.43 -15.12
N ASN A 236 -5.93 6.44 -15.41
CA ASN A 236 -5.78 5.27 -14.55
C ASN A 236 -5.13 5.61 -13.21
N MET A 237 -4.11 6.47 -13.20
CA MET A 237 -3.45 6.92 -11.96
C MET A 237 -4.36 7.80 -11.11
N GLY A 238 -5.18 8.66 -11.72
CA GLY A 238 -6.16 9.51 -11.04
C GLY A 238 -7.30 8.72 -10.38
N THR A 239 -7.50 7.46 -10.78
CA THR A 239 -8.45 6.54 -10.12
C THR A 239 -7.85 5.71 -9.00
N LEU A 240 -6.54 5.81 -8.73
CA LEU A 240 -5.91 5.19 -7.57
C LEU A 240 -6.26 5.97 -6.31
N GLY A 241 -6.61 5.26 -5.24
CA GLY A 241 -6.94 5.91 -3.97
C GLY A 241 -8.31 6.59 -3.95
N VAL A 242 -9.26 6.19 -4.83
CA VAL A 242 -10.68 6.47 -4.56
C VAL A 242 -10.98 5.93 -3.17
N ASN A 243 -11.29 6.84 -2.25
CA ASN A 243 -11.71 6.57 -0.88
C ASN A 243 -12.95 5.68 -0.91
N TYR A 244 -12.75 4.37 -1.04
CA TYR A 244 -13.62 3.43 -0.36
C TYR A 244 -13.47 3.80 1.10
N ASP A 245 -14.56 4.16 1.78
CA ASP A 245 -14.61 4.32 3.23
C ASP A 245 -13.82 3.17 3.85
N ASP A 246 -12.54 3.40 4.14
CA ASP A 246 -11.63 2.43 4.74
C ASP A 246 -12.00 2.60 6.20
N PRO A 247 -12.84 1.71 6.77
CA PRO A 247 -13.20 1.86 8.15
C PRO A 247 -11.88 1.79 8.91
N ASN A 248 -11.47 2.93 9.47
CA ASN A 248 -10.21 3.08 10.16
C ASN A 248 -10.09 1.91 11.14
N ILE A 249 -8.94 1.23 11.17
CA ILE A 249 -8.75 0.06 12.03
C ILE A 249 -9.09 0.41 13.49
N GLU A 250 -8.84 1.65 13.89
CA GLU A 250 -9.22 2.26 15.18
C GLU A 250 -10.73 2.40 15.40
N SER A 251 -11.54 2.49 14.34
CA SER A 251 -13.01 2.50 14.43
C SER A 251 -13.63 1.10 14.56
N ILE A 252 -12.89 0.06 14.18
CA ILE A 252 -13.31 -1.35 14.28
C ILE A 252 -12.74 -2.03 15.53
N ILE A 253 -11.61 -1.55 16.03
CA ILE A 253 -11.06 -1.96 17.32
C ILE A 253 -11.85 -1.21 18.39
N GLN A 254 -12.62 -1.93 19.22
CA GLN A 254 -13.15 -1.35 20.46
C GLN A 254 -12.01 -0.67 21.21
N PRO A 255 -12.22 0.56 21.72
CA PRO A 255 -11.17 1.28 22.45
C PRO A 255 -10.62 0.40 23.56
N ASP A 256 -9.30 0.46 23.75
CA ASP A 256 -8.57 -0.20 24.84
C ASP A 256 -9.39 -0.08 26.15
N GLU A 257 -9.42 -1.15 26.97
CA GLU A 257 -10.06 -1.16 28.29
C GLU A 257 -9.68 0.07 29.12
N LYS A 258 -8.47 0.62 28.92
CA LYS A 258 -8.02 1.85 29.55
C LYS A 258 -8.78 3.10 29.07
N SER A 259 -8.97 3.26 27.76
CA SER A 259 -9.73 4.38 27.18
C SER A 259 -11.22 4.29 27.53
N THR A 260 -11.78 3.08 27.57
CA THR A 260 -13.17 2.85 27.97
C THR A 260 -13.38 3.18 29.45
N ARG A 261 -12.41 2.87 30.33
CA ARG A 261 -12.43 3.25 31.75
C ARG A 261 -12.29 4.75 31.96
N GLU A 262 -11.46 5.45 31.19
CA GLU A 262 -11.28 6.90 31.30
C GLU A 262 -12.53 7.68 30.83
N GLU A 263 -13.22 7.22 29.78
CA GLU A 263 -14.50 7.80 29.36
C GLU A 263 -15.64 7.52 30.35
N LEU A 264 -15.73 6.29 30.88
CA LEU A 264 -16.70 5.97 31.94
C LEU A 264 -16.46 6.81 33.19
N PHE A 265 -15.20 6.98 33.59
CA PHE A 265 -14.82 7.80 34.74
C PHE A 265 -15.15 9.28 34.51
N LYS A 266 -14.84 9.84 33.33
CA LYS A 266 -15.22 11.23 32.99
C LYS A 266 -16.73 11.44 32.98
N LYS A 267 -17.49 10.45 32.50
CA LYS A 267 -18.95 10.52 32.44
C LYS A 267 -19.60 10.44 33.83
N ILE A 268 -19.06 9.58 34.71
CA ILE A 268 -19.48 9.48 36.13
C ILE A 268 -19.14 10.76 36.92
N MET A 269 -18.06 11.45 36.56
CA MET A 269 -17.63 12.69 37.23
C MET A 269 -18.32 13.96 36.72
N SER A 270 -19.13 13.86 35.65
CA SER A 270 -19.87 14.98 35.05
C SER A 270 -21.38 14.96 35.33
N GLU A 271 -21.88 13.91 35.98
CA GLU A 271 -23.21 13.86 36.64
C GLU A 271 -23.09 14.32 38.10
#